data_AF-A0AAE1L5H5-F1
#
_entry.id   AF-A0AAE1L5H5-F1
#
_cell.length_a   1.000
_cell.length_b   1.000
_cell.length_c   1.000
_cell.angle_alpha   90.00
_cell.angle_beta   90.00
_cell.angle_gamma   90.00
#
_symmetry.space_group_name_H-M   'P 1'
#
loop_
_entity.id
_entity.type
_entity.pdbx_description
1 polymer ?
#
loop_
_entity_poly.entity_id
_entity_poly.type
_entity_poly.pdbx_seq_one_letter_code
_entity_poly.pdbx_strand_id
1 'polypeptide(L)'
;MEAGLLVSLVLFLLQPSQHTEVVIIHDYTLPGVKELAESSSERWAATTILTATPAPDLSQLLVALTSFHTNDLRYMVLLCSANTTRTVFDMVSRHNLESRRVRWLVVANELNVADTLPHWLREGSMVGLAARVASDLYNIYSSYVNQKNQVR
;
A
#
# COMPACT_ATOMS: atom_id res chain seq x y z
N MET A 1 9.15 2.84 17.34
CA MET A 1 7.72 3.01 17.00
C MET A 1 7.00 1.98 17.83
N GLU A 2 6.06 2.40 18.67
CA GLU A 2 5.15 1.41 19.27
C GLU A 2 4.31 0.83 18.15
N ALA A 3 4.30 -0.50 18.03
CA ALA A 3 3.54 -1.22 16.99
C ALA A 3 2.09 -0.71 16.87
N GLY A 4 1.50 -0.26 17.98
CA GLY A 4 0.15 0.28 18.06
C GLY A 4 -0.14 1.50 17.18
N LEU A 5 0.84 2.36 16.89
CA LEU A 5 0.59 3.58 16.10
C LEU A 5 0.41 3.26 14.61
N LEU A 6 1.23 2.36 14.05
CA LEU A 6 1.09 1.89 12.67
C LEU A 6 -0.24 1.16 12.48
N VAL A 7 -0.57 0.27 13.43
CA VAL A 7 -1.85 -0.46 13.46
C VAL A 7 -3.02 0.52 13.45
N SER A 8 -3.02 1.49 14.35
CA SER A 8 -4.09 2.48 14.47
C SER A 8 -4.22 3.35 13.23
N LEU A 9 -3.10 3.78 12.64
CA LEU A 9 -3.08 4.60 11.43
C LEU A 9 -3.71 3.87 10.24
N VAL A 10 -3.29 2.63 9.99
CA VAL A 10 -3.80 1.85 8.85
C VAL A 10 -5.28 1.51 9.04
N LEU A 11 -5.68 1.14 10.26
CA LEU A 11 -7.10 0.91 10.60
C LEU A 11 -7.95 2.20 10.53
N PHE A 12 -7.37 3.36 10.81
CA PHE A 12 -8.05 4.64 10.66
C PHE A 12 -8.25 5.00 9.19
N LEU A 13 -7.23 4.79 8.37
CA LEU A 13 -7.26 5.10 6.94
C LEU A 13 -8.13 4.12 6.14
N LEU A 14 -8.30 2.89 6.64
CA LEU A 14 -9.05 1.84 5.99
C LEU A 14 -10.29 1.47 6.78
N GLN A 15 -11.45 1.83 6.22
CA GLN A 15 -12.75 1.31 6.66
C GLN A 15 -13.36 0.46 5.54
N PRO A 16 -12.82 -0.74 5.28
CA PRO A 16 -13.31 -1.61 4.22
C PRO A 16 -14.75 -2.07 4.49
N SER A 17 -15.56 -2.12 3.45
CA SER A 17 -16.90 -2.70 3.49
C SER A 17 -16.85 -4.21 3.22
N GLN A 18 -17.98 -4.90 3.29
CA GLN A 18 -18.06 -6.34 2.97
C GLN A 18 -17.67 -6.69 1.52
N HIS A 19 -17.62 -5.70 0.62
CA HIS A 19 -17.24 -5.85 -0.79
C HIS A 19 -15.84 -5.25 -1.07
N THR A 20 -14.98 -5.30 -0.06
CA THR A 20 -13.64 -4.72 -0.13
C THR A 20 -12.60 -5.79 0.18
N GLU A 21 -11.72 -6.04 -0.78
CA GLU A 21 -10.55 -6.89 -0.58
C GLU A 21 -9.36 -6.02 -0.15
N VAL A 22 -8.63 -6.46 0.88
CA VAL A 22 -7.43 -5.77 1.35
C VAL A 22 -6.21 -6.67 1.12
N VAL A 23 -5.20 -6.12 0.46
CA VAL A 23 -3.90 -6.77 0.27
C VAL A 23 -2.85 -5.95 0.99
N ILE A 24 -2.18 -6.55 1.97
CA ILE A 24 -1.08 -5.93 2.69
C ILE A 24 0.22 -6.49 2.14
N ILE A 25 1.08 -5.61 1.64
CA ILE A 25 2.42 -5.92 1.15
C ILE A 25 3.42 -5.29 2.11
N HIS A 26 4.35 -6.06 2.65
CA HIS A 26 5.35 -5.54 3.59
C HIS A 26 6.73 -6.17 3.41
N ASP A 27 7.79 -5.45 3.80
CA ASP A 27 9.17 -5.96 3.82
C ASP A 27 9.80 -5.98 5.23
N TYR A 28 8.98 -5.87 6.27
CA TYR A 28 9.39 -5.84 7.69
C TYR A 28 10.32 -4.68 8.08
N THR A 29 10.53 -3.70 7.20
CA THR A 29 11.36 -2.51 7.52
C THR A 29 10.67 -1.57 8.50
N LEU A 30 9.34 -1.66 8.61
CA LEU A 30 8.54 -0.92 9.57
C LEU A 30 8.28 -1.77 10.84
N PRO A 31 8.61 -1.27 12.04
CA PRO A 31 8.16 -1.88 13.29
C PRO A 31 6.63 -2.01 13.34
N GLY A 32 6.07 -3.03 14.01
CA GLY A 32 4.61 -3.16 14.13
C GLY A 32 3.88 -3.74 12.91
N VAL A 33 4.59 -4.03 11.82
CA VAL A 33 4.01 -4.62 10.61
C VAL A 33 3.39 -5.99 10.88
N LYS A 34 4.03 -6.80 11.71
CA LYS A 34 3.56 -8.15 12.02
C LYS A 34 2.25 -8.07 12.82
N GLU A 35 2.21 -7.21 13.82
CA GLU A 35 1.04 -6.95 14.65
C GLU A 35 -0.14 -6.38 13.83
N LEU A 36 0.15 -5.52 12.85
CA LEU A 36 -0.85 -5.03 11.90
C LEU A 36 -1.36 -6.15 10.98
N ALA A 37 -0.45 -6.97 10.44
CA ALA A 37 -0.83 -8.11 9.61
C ALA A 37 -1.74 -9.09 10.38
N GLU A 38 -1.42 -9.38 11.63
CA GLU A 38 -2.23 -10.24 12.49
C GLU A 38 -3.59 -9.59 12.81
N SER A 39 -3.60 -8.36 13.32
CA SER A 39 -4.85 -7.67 13.71
C SER A 39 -5.79 -7.35 12.55
N SER A 40 -5.26 -7.14 11.34
CA SER A 40 -6.08 -6.93 10.14
C SER A 40 -6.81 -8.20 9.70
N SER A 41 -6.16 -9.37 9.81
CA SER A 41 -6.78 -10.65 9.47
C SER A 41 -7.98 -11.00 10.37
N GLU A 42 -7.96 -10.55 11.63
CA GLU A 42 -9.08 -10.72 12.57
C GLU A 42 -10.25 -9.77 12.29
N ARG A 43 -9.98 -8.61 11.68
CA ARG A 43 -10.93 -7.51 11.57
C ARG A 43 -11.57 -7.37 10.19
N TRP A 44 -10.89 -7.80 9.14
CA TRP A 44 -11.36 -7.67 7.76
C TRP A 44 -11.56 -9.05 7.12
N ALA A 45 -12.76 -9.26 6.58
CA ALA A 45 -13.20 -10.57 6.09
C ALA A 45 -12.37 -11.13 4.92
N ALA A 46 -11.73 -10.28 4.12
CA ALA A 46 -10.93 -10.66 2.96
C ALA A 46 -9.58 -9.92 2.98
N THR A 47 -8.62 -10.47 3.75
CA THR A 47 -7.26 -9.92 3.84
C THR A 47 -6.25 -10.90 3.29
N THR A 48 -5.44 -10.46 2.33
CA THR A 48 -4.25 -11.20 1.84
C THR A 48 -2.99 -10.49 2.32
N ILE A 49 -2.04 -11.23 2.90
CA ILE A 49 -0.79 -10.66 3.42
C ILE A 49 0.36 -11.23 2.60
N LEU A 50 1.20 -10.35 2.05
CA LEU A 50 2.32 -10.67 1.18
C LEU A 50 3.61 -10.09 1.75
N THR A 51 4.64 -10.92 1.83
CA THR A 51 5.99 -10.50 2.24
C THR A 51 6.86 -10.23 1.00
N ALA A 52 7.58 -9.10 1.00
CA ALA A 52 8.33 -8.58 -0.15
C ALA A 52 9.87 -8.64 -0.02
N THR A 53 10.43 -9.51 0.84
CA THR A 53 11.88 -9.58 1.13
C THR A 53 12.62 -10.74 0.44
N PRO A 54 13.87 -10.58 -0.04
CA PRO A 54 14.53 -9.38 -0.60
C PRO A 54 14.35 -9.28 -2.13
N ALA A 55 13.81 -10.32 -2.75
CA ALA A 55 13.03 -10.21 -3.97
C ALA A 55 11.61 -10.52 -3.51
N PRO A 56 10.60 -9.67 -3.79
CA PRO A 56 9.23 -10.11 -3.61
C PRO A 56 9.09 -11.46 -4.31
N ASP A 57 8.36 -12.41 -3.76
CA ASP A 57 7.92 -13.53 -4.58
C ASP A 57 6.97 -12.94 -5.62
N LEU A 58 7.56 -12.43 -6.70
CA LEU A 58 6.91 -11.60 -7.71
C LEU A 58 5.72 -12.36 -8.29
N SER A 59 5.83 -13.69 -8.33
CA SER A 59 4.81 -14.66 -8.65
C SER A 59 3.60 -14.56 -7.72
N GLN A 60 3.79 -14.50 -6.40
CA GLN A 60 2.69 -14.36 -5.43
C GLN A 60 2.02 -12.98 -5.54
N LEU A 61 2.80 -11.92 -5.77
CA LEU A 61 2.23 -10.59 -5.98
C LEU A 61 1.40 -10.53 -7.27
N LEU A 62 1.88 -11.14 -8.36
CA LEU A 62 1.14 -11.26 -9.61
C LEU A 62 -0.11 -12.12 -9.45
N VAL A 63 -0.01 -13.28 -8.79
CA VAL A 63 -1.15 -14.16 -8.51
C VAL A 63 -2.19 -13.43 -7.69
N ALA A 64 -1.80 -12.75 -6.61
CA ALA A 64 -2.71 -11.91 -5.84
C ALA A 64 -3.39 -10.92 -6.79
N LEU A 65 -2.63 -10.01 -7.41
CA LEU A 65 -3.18 -8.93 -8.25
C LEU A 65 -4.09 -9.40 -9.41
N THR A 66 -3.86 -10.62 -9.94
CA THR A 66 -4.63 -11.19 -11.06
C THR A 66 -5.77 -12.13 -10.66
N SER A 67 -5.75 -12.70 -9.46
CA SER A 67 -6.76 -13.69 -9.00
C SER A 67 -8.05 -13.07 -8.45
N PHE A 68 -8.07 -11.75 -8.24
CA PHE A 68 -9.16 -11.08 -7.56
C PHE A 68 -10.42 -10.90 -8.41
N HIS A 69 -11.58 -10.98 -7.74
CA HIS A 69 -12.87 -10.79 -8.38
C HIS A 69 -12.96 -9.38 -9.00
N THR A 70 -13.42 -9.32 -10.24
CA THR A 70 -13.38 -8.09 -11.02
C THR A 70 -14.30 -7.01 -10.45
N ASN A 71 -15.30 -7.34 -9.64
CA ASN A 71 -16.35 -6.42 -9.21
C ASN A 71 -16.07 -5.65 -7.91
N ASP A 72 -15.10 -6.07 -7.10
CA ASP A 72 -14.87 -5.48 -5.78
C ASP A 72 -13.83 -4.35 -5.80
N LEU A 73 -13.98 -3.42 -4.85
CA LEU A 73 -13.01 -2.35 -4.61
C LEU A 73 -11.82 -2.95 -3.85
N ARG A 74 -10.59 -2.60 -4.26
CA ARG A 74 -9.37 -3.17 -3.70
C ARG A 74 -8.56 -2.11 -2.99
N TYR A 75 -8.13 -2.41 -1.76
CA TYR A 75 -7.11 -1.63 -1.08
C TYR A 75 -5.78 -2.39 -1.08
N MET A 76 -4.77 -1.77 -1.65
CA MET A 76 -3.39 -2.27 -1.65
C MET A 76 -2.59 -1.45 -0.65
N VAL A 77 -2.23 -2.06 0.47
CA VAL A 77 -1.48 -1.41 1.56
C VAL A 77 -0.02 -1.77 1.44
N LEU A 78 0.85 -0.80 1.16
CA LEU A 78 2.30 -1.00 1.12
C LEU A 78 2.92 -0.48 2.41
N LEU A 79 3.54 -1.40 3.14
CA LEU A 79 4.29 -1.16 4.37
C LEU A 79 5.75 -1.54 4.12
N CYS A 80 6.39 -0.79 3.23
CA CYS A 80 7.65 -1.17 2.61
C CYS A 80 8.68 -0.02 2.65
N SER A 81 9.96 -0.37 2.49
CA SER A 81 11.00 0.62 2.16
C SER A 81 10.73 1.31 0.82
N ALA A 82 11.39 2.44 0.57
CA ALA A 82 11.25 3.16 -0.69
C ALA A 82 11.61 2.28 -1.90
N ASN A 83 12.67 1.47 -1.79
CA ASN A 83 13.14 0.60 -2.87
C ASN A 83 12.16 -0.54 -3.19
N THR A 84 11.61 -1.18 -2.16
CA THR A 84 10.58 -2.22 -2.32
C THR A 84 9.30 -1.61 -2.90
N THR A 85 8.89 -0.45 -2.40
CA THR A 85 7.72 0.29 -2.90
C THR A 85 7.84 0.57 -4.40
N ARG A 86 9.00 1.07 -4.84
CA ARG A 86 9.30 1.27 -6.26
C ARG A 86 9.20 -0.03 -7.05
N THR A 87 9.79 -1.12 -6.56
CA THR A 87 9.78 -2.43 -7.23
C THR A 87 8.36 -2.96 -7.44
N VAL A 88 7.47 -2.77 -6.46
CA VAL A 88 6.06 -3.14 -6.56
C VAL A 88 5.38 -2.33 -7.66
N PHE A 89 5.53 -1.00 -7.66
CA PHE A 89 4.90 -0.16 -8.68
C PHE A 89 5.46 -0.39 -10.09
N ASP A 90 6.77 -0.62 -10.22
CA ASP A 90 7.39 -1.01 -11.49
C ASP A 90 6.75 -2.30 -12.04
N MET A 91 6.47 -3.29 -11.19
CA MET A 91 5.78 -4.51 -11.60
C MET A 91 4.34 -4.23 -12.01
N VAL A 92 3.58 -3.53 -11.17
CA VAL A 92 2.18 -3.20 -11.45
C VAL A 92 2.07 -2.54 -12.83
N SER A 93 2.95 -1.58 -13.11
CA SER A 93 3.02 -0.92 -14.42
C SER A 93 3.41 -1.88 -15.53
N ARG A 94 4.49 -2.67 -15.39
CA ARG A 94 4.93 -3.62 -16.42
C ARG A 94 3.85 -4.64 -16.82
N HIS A 95 2.98 -5.00 -15.88
CA HIS A 95 1.92 -5.98 -16.10
C HIS A 95 0.52 -5.35 -16.29
N ASN A 96 0.42 -4.01 -16.37
CA ASN A 96 -0.83 -3.27 -16.52
C ASN A 96 -1.88 -3.61 -15.45
N LEU A 97 -1.45 -3.69 -14.19
CA LEU A 97 -2.28 -4.06 -13.04
C LEU A 97 -2.87 -2.83 -12.33
N GLU A 98 -2.58 -1.60 -12.80
CA GLU A 98 -3.29 -0.41 -12.33
C GLU A 98 -4.76 -0.41 -12.78
N SER A 99 -5.67 -0.05 -11.89
CA SER A 99 -7.09 0.07 -12.19
C SER A 99 -7.75 1.12 -11.29
N ARG A 100 -8.82 1.75 -11.77
CA ARG A 100 -9.65 2.66 -10.96
C ARG A 100 -10.32 1.98 -9.76
N ARG A 101 -10.37 0.64 -9.77
CA ARG A 101 -10.89 -0.18 -8.66
C ARG A 101 -9.83 -0.49 -7.62
N VAL A 102 -8.56 -0.15 -7.88
CA VAL A 102 -7.43 -0.34 -6.96
C VAL A 102 -7.08 0.99 -6.31
N ARG A 103 -7.11 1.03 -4.99
CA ARG A 103 -6.68 2.15 -4.16
C ARG A 103 -5.41 1.76 -3.43
N TRP A 104 -4.36 2.52 -3.66
CA TRP A 104 -3.07 2.30 -3.02
C TRP A 104 -2.99 3.10 -1.73
N LEU A 105 -2.54 2.48 -0.65
CA LEU A 105 -2.15 3.15 0.58
C LEU A 105 -0.68 2.81 0.85
N VAL A 106 0.20 3.79 0.68
CA VAL A 106 1.63 3.65 0.95
C VAL A 106 1.90 4.23 2.33
N VAL A 107 2.48 3.45 3.22
CA VAL A 107 3.00 3.93 4.51
C VAL A 107 4.52 3.88 4.43
N ALA A 108 5.14 5.05 4.36
CA ALA A 108 6.58 5.18 4.18
C ALA A 108 7.26 5.65 5.46
N ASN A 109 8.40 5.05 5.79
CA ASN A 109 9.28 5.51 6.87
C ASN A 109 10.22 6.66 6.42
N GLU A 110 10.33 6.87 5.12
CA GLU A 110 11.27 7.80 4.49
C GLU A 110 10.50 8.99 3.91
N LEU A 111 10.88 10.22 4.29
CA LEU A 111 10.26 11.46 3.80
C LEU A 111 10.31 11.58 2.26
N ASN A 112 11.40 11.08 1.67
CA ASN A 112 11.74 11.24 0.26
C ASN A 112 10.75 10.51 -0.67
N VAL A 113 9.99 9.55 -0.14
CA VAL A 113 9.01 8.78 -0.92
C VAL A 113 7.91 9.68 -1.47
N ALA A 114 7.56 10.77 -0.76
CA ALA A 114 6.54 11.72 -1.22
C ALA A 114 6.89 12.37 -2.57
N ASP A 115 8.16 12.72 -2.77
CA ASP A 115 8.62 13.40 -3.99
C ASP A 115 8.77 12.42 -5.16
N THR A 116 9.08 11.15 -4.88
CA THR A 116 9.37 10.15 -5.92
C THR A 116 8.13 9.36 -6.34
N LEU A 117 7.18 9.13 -5.43
CA LEU A 117 5.96 8.34 -5.67
C LEU A 117 5.16 8.77 -6.92
N PRO A 118 4.95 10.06 -7.24
CA PRO A 118 4.25 10.44 -8.47
C PRO A 118 4.89 9.90 -9.75
N HIS A 119 6.21 9.68 -9.75
CA HIS A 119 6.94 9.17 -10.91
C HIS A 119 6.81 7.66 -11.09
N TRP A 120 6.32 6.94 -10.08
CA TRP A 120 6.15 5.49 -10.12
C TRP A 120 4.72 5.08 -10.49
N LEU A 121 3.79 6.03 -10.52
CA LEU A 121 2.37 5.78 -10.73
C LEU A 121 1.94 6.28 -12.11
N ARG A 122 1.01 5.56 -12.73
CA ARG A 122 0.36 6.01 -13.96
C ARG A 122 -0.77 6.99 -13.67
N GLU A 123 -1.07 7.84 -14.64
CA GLU A 123 -2.26 8.69 -14.65
C GLU A 123 -3.54 7.88 -14.33
N GLY A 124 -4.37 8.41 -13.44
CA GLY A 124 -5.62 7.79 -13.01
C GLY A 124 -5.50 6.89 -11.78
N SER A 125 -4.29 6.67 -11.27
CA SER A 125 -4.05 5.90 -10.05
C SER A 125 -4.51 6.69 -8.82
N MET A 126 -5.20 6.02 -7.89
CA MET A 126 -5.56 6.57 -6.59
C MET A 126 -4.53 6.12 -5.55
N VAL A 127 -3.85 7.06 -4.89
CA VAL A 127 -2.86 6.76 -3.87
C VAL A 127 -3.05 7.65 -2.63
N GLY A 128 -3.09 7.03 -1.46
CA GLY A 128 -2.81 7.68 -0.18
C GLY A 128 -1.37 7.38 0.22
N LEU A 129 -0.65 8.38 0.70
CA LEU A 129 0.69 8.26 1.26
C LEU A 129 0.66 8.77 2.69
N ALA A 130 1.01 7.92 3.65
CA ALA A 130 1.38 8.33 4.99
C ALA A 130 2.91 8.32 5.09
N ALA A 131 3.54 9.49 5.02
CA ALA A 131 4.98 9.63 5.15
C ALA A 131 5.35 10.03 6.57
N ARG A 132 6.28 9.30 7.19
CA ARG A 132 6.74 9.59 8.54
C ARG A 132 7.61 10.84 8.54
N VAL A 133 7.28 11.80 9.39
CA VAL A 133 8.05 13.04 9.57
C VAL A 133 8.75 13.12 10.92
N ALA A 134 8.28 12.34 11.91
CA ALA A 134 8.95 12.18 13.20
C ALA A 134 8.67 10.79 13.81
N SER A 135 9.23 10.52 14.99
CA SER A 135 9.12 9.24 15.70
C SER A 135 7.69 8.69 15.82
N ASP A 136 6.71 9.58 15.92
CA ASP A 136 5.31 9.36 16.23
C ASP A 136 4.36 10.15 15.31
N LEU A 137 4.90 10.85 14.31
CA LEU A 137 4.14 11.75 13.44
C LEU A 137 4.22 11.33 11.98
N TYR A 138 3.05 11.21 11.36
CA TYR A 138 2.87 10.97 9.94
C TYR A 138 2.14 12.14 9.30
N ASN A 139 2.67 12.61 8.17
CA ASN A 139 1.92 13.46 7.25
C ASN A 139 1.17 12.57 6.27
N ILE A 140 -0.13 12.84 6.14
CA ILE A 140 -1.01 12.09 5.25
C ILE A 140 -1.26 12.95 4.02
N TYR A 141 -0.86 12.41 2.88
CA TYR A 141 -1.10 12.96 1.56
C TYR A 141 -2.10 12.03 0.87
N SER A 142 -3.18 12.54 0.31
CA SER A 142 -4.08 11.76 -0.54
C SER A 142 -4.06 12.39 -1.91
N SER A 143 -3.88 11.59 -2.96
CA SER A 143 -3.81 12.12 -4.32
C SER A 143 -4.45 11.19 -5.35
N TYR A 144 -4.99 11.84 -6.38
CA TYR A 144 -5.27 11.25 -7.67
C TYR A 144 -4.13 11.64 -8.61
N VAL A 145 -3.46 10.68 -9.25
CA VAL A 145 -2.46 11.03 -10.27
C VAL A 145 -3.22 11.61 -11.46
N ASN A 146 -3.27 12.95 -11.54
CA ASN A 146 -3.89 13.66 -12.65
C ASN A 146 -2.97 13.68 -13.88
N GLN A 147 -3.47 14.19 -15.02
CA GLN A 147 -2.73 14.33 -16.29
C GLN A 147 -1.37 15.05 -16.19
N LYS A 148 -1.07 15.70 -15.06
CA LYS A 148 0.17 16.44 -14.81
C LYS A 148 1.14 15.71 -13.88
N ASN A 149 0.88 14.44 -13.52
CA ASN A 149 1.65 13.65 -12.55
C ASN A 149 1.87 14.37 -11.20
N GLN A 150 0.93 15.23 -10.80
CA GLN A 150 1.04 15.97 -9.54
C GLN A 150 0.38 15.20 -8.40
N VAL A 151 1.09 15.09 -7.27
CA VAL A 151 0.51 14.69 -5.99
C VAL A 151 -0.05 15.96 -5.34
N ARG A 152 -1.37 16.07 -5.21
CA ARG A 152 -2.05 17.20 -4.54
C ARG A 152 -3.15 16.69 -3.63
#